data_AF-A0A973TLK3-F1
#
_entry.id   AF-A0A973TLK3-F1
#
_cell.length_a   1.000
_cell.length_b   1.000
_cell.length_c   1.000
_cell.angle_alpha   90.00
_cell.angle_beta   90.00
_cell.angle_gamma   90.00
#
_symmetry.space_group_name_H-M   'P 1'
#
loop_
_entity.id
_entity.type
_entity.pdbx_description
1 polymer ?
#
loop_
_entity_poly.entity_id
_entity_poly.type
_entity_poly.pdbx_seq_one_letter_code
_entity_poly.pdbx_strand_id
1 'polypeptide(L)' 'REDFPPAPGTGTGLRNLRERLRLLYGDAASLRMQAHDDGFEATITLPAREHAEVIA' A
#
# COMPACT_ATOMS: atom_id res chain seq x y z
N ARG A 1 -0.74 -10.31 32.21
CA ARG A 1 -0.70 -10.32 30.73
C ARG A 1 0.66 -9.76 30.39
N GLU A 2 1.57 -10.58 29.90
CA GLU A 2 2.88 -10.11 29.44
C GLU A 2 2.69 -9.59 28.02
N ASP A 3 2.96 -8.30 27.81
CA ASP A 3 2.95 -7.69 26.48
C ASP A 3 4.22 -8.13 25.75
N PHE A 4 4.09 -9.14 24.89
CA PHE A 4 5.16 -9.49 23.96
C PHE A 4 5.26 -8.41 22.90
N PRO A 5 6.46 -7.89 22.58
CA PRO A 5 6.62 -7.00 21.45
C PRO A 5 6.14 -7.72 20.18
N PRO A 6 5.36 -7.06 19.33
CA PRO A 6 4.83 -7.70 18.12
C PRO A 6 5.98 -8.27 17.29
N ALA A 7 5.84 -9.52 16.86
CA ALA A 7 6.85 -10.16 16.03
C ALA A 7 7.09 -9.31 14.76
N PRO A 8 8.34 -9.15 14.30
CA PRO A 8 8.64 -8.42 13.08
C PRO A 8 7.83 -9.01 11.92
N GLY A 9 6.99 -8.19 11.29
CA GLY A 9 6.24 -8.62 10.11
C GLY A 9 7.20 -9.03 8.99
N THR A 10 6.88 -10.11 8.27
CA THR A 10 7.75 -10.68 7.22
C THR A 10 7.92 -9.80 5.97
N GLY A 11 7.29 -8.62 5.93
CA GLY A 11 7.26 -7.74 4.75
C GLY A 11 6.42 -8.27 3.58
N THR A 12 5.83 -9.47 3.70
CA THR A 12 5.09 -10.15 2.63
C THR A 12 3.86 -9.35 2.17
N GLY A 13 3.14 -8.70 3.09
CA GLY A 13 1.98 -7.87 2.73
C GLY A 13 2.33 -6.70 1.81
N LEU A 14 3.40 -5.96 2.13
CA LEU A 14 3.86 -4.83 1.33
C LEU A 14 4.46 -5.27 0.00
N ARG A 15 5.10 -6.45 -0.03
CA ARG A 15 5.57 -7.08 -1.28
C ARG A 15 4.39 -7.43 -2.19
N ASN A 16 3.37 -8.10 -1.66
CA ASN A 16 2.18 -8.47 -2.42
C ASN A 16 1.44 -7.23 -2.94
N LEU A 17 1.37 -6.17 -2.14
CA LEU A 17 0.78 -4.90 -2.56
C LEU A 17 1.54 -4.30 -3.76
N ARG A 18 2.88 -4.25 -3.72
CA ARG A 18 3.69 -3.77 -4.86
C ARG A 18 3.45 -4.59 -6.12
N GLU A 19 3.45 -5.93 -6.00
CA GLU A 19 3.16 -6.81 -7.14
C GLU A 19 1.78 -6.52 -7.74
N ARG A 20 0.75 -6.37 -6.90
CA ARG A 20 -0.61 -6.06 -7.36
C ARG A 20 -0.70 -4.70 -8.03
N LEU A 21 -0.05 -3.67 -7.49
CA LEU A 21 -0.03 -2.34 -8.10
C LEU A 21 0.62 -2.39 -9.49
N ARG A 22 1.75 -3.09 -9.63
CA ARG A 22 2.43 -3.24 -10.92
C ARG A 22 1.60 -4.05 -11.92
N LEU A 23 0.91 -5.10 -11.47
CA LEU A 23 0.03 -5.90 -12.34
C LEU A 23 -1.20 -5.12 -12.82
N LEU A 24 -1.79 -4.27 -11.99
CA LEU A 24 -3.02 -3.56 -12.30
C LEU A 24 -2.81 -2.22 -13.02
N TYR A 25 -1.72 -1.52 -12.70
CA TYR A 25 -1.50 -0.13 -13.11
C TYR A 25 -0.13 0.11 -13.76
N GLY A 26 0.75 -0.90 -13.81
CA GLY A 26 2.11 -0.72 -14.29
C GLY A 26 2.83 0.39 -13.52
N ASP A 27 3.41 1.33 -14.25
CA ASP A 27 4.14 2.47 -13.69
C ASP A 27 3.22 3.65 -13.31
N ALA A 28 1.91 3.56 -13.59
CA ALA A 28 0.94 4.61 -13.25
C ALA A 28 0.54 4.60 -11.77
N ALA A 29 0.94 3.58 -11.00
CA ALA A 29 0.76 3.52 -9.56
C ALA A 29 2.10 3.31 -8.84
N SER A 30 2.19 3.81 -7.61
CA SER A 30 3.40 3.65 -6.79
C SER A 30 3.06 3.46 -5.32
N LEU A 31 3.93 2.75 -4.60
CA LEU A 31 3.91 2.64 -3.14
C LEU A 31 5.24 3.15 -2.58
N ARG A 32 5.19 4.20 -1.75
CA ARG A 32 6.31 4.72 -0.97
C ARG A 32 6.12 4.37 0.50
N MET A 33 7.19 4.04 1.20
CA MET A 33 7.16 3.69 2.61
C MET A 33 8.29 4.41 3.33
N GLN A 34 8.00 5.00 4.47
CA GLN A 34 8.96 5.74 5.27
C GLN A 34 8.78 5.35 6.74
N ALA A 35 9.86 4.88 7.35
CA ALA A 35 9.93 4.74 8.80
C ALA A 35 10.35 6.08 9.39
N HIS A 36 9.67 6.49 10.44
CA HIS A 36 9.95 7.69 11.23
C HIS A 36 10.19 7.25 12.68
N ASP A 37 10.85 8.10 13.47
CA ASP A 37 11.13 7.78 14.88
C ASP A 37 9.84 7.48 15.67
N ASP A 38 8.74 8.16 15.32
CA ASP A 38 7.44 8.03 15.99
C ASP A 38 6.43 7.13 15.25
N GLY A 39 6.83 6.46 14.16
CA GLY A 39 5.90 5.60 13.44
C GLY A 39 6.29 5.21 12.03
N PHE A 40 5.29 4.82 11.23
CA PHE A 40 5.48 4.32 9.88
C PHE A 40 4.44 4.92 8.95
N GLU A 41 4.91 5.51 7.85
CA GLU A 41 4.08 6.08 6.79
C GLU A 41 4.13 5.19 5.54
N ALA A 42 2.96 4.93 4.95
CA ALA A 42 2.83 4.27 3.66
C ALA A 42 1.92 5.09 2.75
N THR A 43 2.48 5.54 1.63
CA THR A 43 1.80 6.41 0.67
C THR A 43 1.59 5.68 -0.64
N ILE A 44 0.33 5.56 -1.07
CA ILE A 44 -0.07 4.92 -2.32
C ILE A 44 -0.57 6.00 -3.28
N THR A 45 0.00 6.03 -4.48
CA THR A 45 -0.50 6.85 -5.59
C THR A 45 -1.19 5.94 -6.60
N LEU A 46 -2.42 6.28 -6.99
CA LEU A 46 -3.21 5.56 -7.99
C LEU A 46 -3.67 6.52 -9.08
N PRO A 47 -3.82 6.06 -10.33
CA PRO A 47 -4.49 6.84 -11.35
C PRO A 47 -5.96 7.03 -10.97
N ALA A 48 -6.47 8.25 -11.07
CA ALA A 48 -7.89 8.53 -10.91
C ALA A 48 -8.67 7.81 -12.01
N ARG A 49 -9.68 7.03 -11.64
CA ARG A 49 -10.68 6.56 -12.60
C ARG A 49 -11.82 7.57 -12.59
N GLU A 50 -12.18 8.10 -13.75
CA GLU A 50 -13.47 8.75 -13.91
C GLU A 50 -14.54 7.69 -13.64
N HIS A 51 -15.33 7.89 -12.58
CA HIS A 51 -16.58 7.17 -12.44
C HIS A 51 -17.48 7.70 -13.56
N ALA A 52 -17.50 7.03 -14.71
CA ALA A 52 -18.52 7.29 -15.71
C ALA A 52 -19.86 6.94 -15.06
N GLU A 53 -20.62 7.97 -14.69
CA GLU A 53 -22.02 7.79 -14.30
C GLU A 53 -22.73 7.10 -15.46
N VAL A 54 -23.16 5.87 -15.24
CA VAL A 54 -24.13 5.22 -16.13
C VAL A 54 -25.45 5.91 -15.85
N ILE A 55 -25.74 6.99 -16.57
CA ILE A 55 -27.09 7.54 -16.67
C ILE A 55 -27.89 6.51 -17.48
N ALA A 56 -28.64 5.68 -16.76
CA ALA A 56 -29.66 4.78 -17.31
C ALA A 56 -31.02 5.48 -17.33
#